data_AF-A0A1B6G2H7-F1
#
_entry.id   AF-A0A1B6G2H7-F1
#
_cell.length_a   1.000
_cell.length_b   1.000
_cell.length_c   1.000
_cell.angle_alpha   90.00
_cell.angle_beta   90.00
_cell.angle_gamma   90.00
#
_symmetry.space_group_name_H-M   'P 1'
#
loop_
_entity.id
_entity.type
_entity.pdbx_description
1 polymer ?
#
loop_
_entity_poly.entity_id
_entity_poly.type
_entity_poly.pdbx_seq_one_letter_code
_entity_poly.pdbx_strand_id
1 'polypeptide(L)'
;LTDGVQDYSNRVLEAGVETSSGRQMFRIEQSYPWSDDYHKFKLIWTPDKLQFFVDNREIGRIQPVGNRIDPFLQESTKMAPFDQEFYLVCGVHVGGEKDFPDSLIGKP
;
A
#
# COMPACT_ATOMS: atom_id res chain seq x y z
N LEU A 1 -21.40 -10.12 -7.04
CA LEU A 1 -21.13 -9.87 -5.61
C LEU A 1 -20.35 -11.07 -5.13
N THR A 2 -19.04 -11.05 -5.32
CA THR A 2 -18.15 -12.10 -4.84
C THR A 2 -18.01 -11.92 -3.34
N ASP A 3 -18.42 -12.92 -2.56
CA ASP A 3 -18.24 -12.95 -1.11
C ASP A 3 -16.75 -12.73 -0.81
N GLY A 4 -16.47 -11.53 -0.32
CA GLY A 4 -15.13 -11.00 -0.05
C GLY A 4 -14.50 -11.68 1.16
N VAL A 5 -14.13 -12.95 1.00
CA VAL A 5 -13.14 -13.57 1.89
C VAL A 5 -11.85 -12.80 1.66
N GLN A 6 -11.51 -11.92 2.59
CA GLN A 6 -10.23 -11.24 2.59
C GLN A 6 -9.14 -12.32 2.62
N ASP A 7 -8.37 -12.44 1.54
CA ASP A 7 -7.27 -13.40 1.48
C ASP A 7 -6.16 -12.91 2.41
N TYR A 8 -5.87 -13.71 3.43
CA TYR A 8 -4.83 -13.49 4.44
C TYR A 8 -3.57 -14.33 4.17
N SER A 9 -3.50 -15.00 3.02
CA SER A 9 -2.32 -15.77 2.62
C SER A 9 -1.15 -14.85 2.23
N ASN A 10 0.04 -15.42 2.21
CA ASN A 10 1.26 -14.80 1.70
C ASN A 10 1.24 -14.53 0.16
N ARG A 11 0.07 -14.51 -0.48
CA ARG A 11 -0.12 -14.25 -1.93
C ARG A 11 -0.59 -12.83 -2.23
N VAL A 12 -0.86 -12.05 -1.19
CA VAL A 12 -1.37 -10.68 -1.30
C VAL A 12 -0.24 -9.68 -1.09
N LEU A 13 -0.17 -8.68 -1.96
CA LEU A 13 0.69 -7.51 -1.79
C LEU A 13 -0.18 -6.26 -1.80
N GLU A 14 0.04 -5.39 -0.81
CA GLU A 14 -0.61 -4.08 -0.70
C GLU A 14 0.43 -2.96 -0.70
N ALA A 15 0.15 -1.90 -1.43
CA ALA A 15 0.96 -0.69 -1.45
C ALA A 15 0.07 0.54 -1.60
N GLY A 16 0.42 1.64 -0.96
CA GLY A 16 -0.40 2.84 -1.03
C GLY A 16 0.01 3.87 0.00
N VAL A 17 -0.91 4.80 0.26
CA VAL A 17 -0.74 5.83 1.27
C VAL A 17 -1.96 5.94 2.14
N GLU A 18 -1.71 6.36 3.36
CA GLU A 18 -2.74 6.76 4.31
C GLU A 18 -2.55 8.24 4.62
N THR A 19 -3.64 8.98 4.47
CA THR A 19 -3.69 10.43 4.70
C THR A 19 -4.86 10.72 5.62
N SER A 20 -5.02 11.97 6.05
CA SER A 20 -6.20 12.35 6.85
C SER A 20 -7.51 12.24 6.05
N SER A 21 -7.43 12.26 4.71
CA SER A 21 -8.57 12.02 3.83
C SER A 21 -8.97 10.55 3.66
N GLY A 22 -8.15 9.63 4.18
CA GLY A 22 -8.37 8.19 4.08
C GLY A 22 -7.23 7.47 3.36
N ARG A 23 -7.47 6.18 3.10
CA ARG A 23 -6.51 5.23 2.54
C ARG A 23 -6.69 5.10 1.03
N GLN A 24 -5.61 5.27 0.28
CA GLN A 24 -5.56 4.94 -1.13
C GLN A 24 -4.57 3.78 -1.32
N MET A 25 -5.12 2.57 -1.41
CA MET A 25 -4.35 1.31 -1.44
C MET A 25 -4.56 0.58 -2.76
N PHE A 26 -3.49 -0.05 -3.25
CA PHE A 26 -3.49 -0.97 -4.37
C PHE A 26 -3.20 -2.36 -3.85
N ARG A 27 -4.08 -3.31 -4.19
CA ARG A 27 -3.98 -4.70 -3.78
C ARG A 27 -3.83 -5.57 -5.02
N ILE A 28 -2.79 -6.39 -5.04
CA ILE A 28 -2.61 -7.41 -6.06
C ILE A 28 -2.44 -8.78 -5.42
N GLU A 29 -2.78 -9.80 -6.19
CA GLU A 29 -2.65 -11.20 -5.79
C GLU A 29 -1.88 -11.95 -6.89
N GLN A 30 -1.10 -12.95 -6.48
CA GLN A 30 -0.45 -13.89 -7.40
C GLN A 30 -0.80 -15.34 -7.05
N SER A 31 -0.57 -16.25 -7.99
CA SER A 31 -0.94 -17.67 -7.81
C SER A 31 -0.10 -18.40 -6.77
N TYR A 32 1.12 -17.94 -6.52
CA TYR A 32 2.08 -18.53 -5.58
C TYR A 32 2.41 -17.53 -4.46
N PRO A 33 2.83 -18.00 -3.28
CA PRO A 33 3.37 -17.12 -2.24
C PRO A 33 4.42 -16.10 -2.71
N TRP A 34 4.34 -14.87 -2.21
CA TRP A 34 5.41 -13.85 -2.34
C TRP A 34 6.70 -14.24 -1.60
N SER A 35 6.63 -15.26 -0.75
CA SER A 35 7.79 -15.80 -0.02
C SER A 35 8.55 -16.88 -0.78
N ASP A 36 8.06 -17.33 -1.95
CA ASP A 36 8.67 -18.44 -2.69
C ASP A 36 9.86 -18.00 -3.54
N ASP A 37 10.02 -16.70 -3.82
CA ASP A 37 11.15 -16.17 -4.58
C ASP A 37 11.51 -14.72 -4.17
N TYR A 38 12.62 -14.20 -4.68
CA TYR A 38 13.01 -12.81 -4.54
C TYR A 38 12.25 -11.91 -5.52
N HIS A 39 11.74 -10.79 -5.00
CA HIS A 39 10.99 -9.80 -5.77
C HIS A 39 11.64 -8.42 -5.72
N LYS A 40 11.47 -7.64 -6.79
CA LYS A 40 11.94 -6.25 -6.86
C LYS A 40 10.79 -5.28 -6.60
N PHE A 41 10.73 -4.76 -5.39
CA PHE A 41 9.83 -3.67 -5.02
C PHE A 41 10.46 -2.32 -5.35
N LYS A 42 9.71 -1.45 -6.03
CA LYS A 42 10.20 -0.12 -6.42
C LYS A 42 9.13 0.94 -6.21
N LEU A 43 9.55 2.05 -5.61
CA LEU A 43 8.78 3.27 -5.47
C LEU A 43 9.44 4.36 -6.34
N ILE A 44 8.68 4.93 -7.27
CA ILE A 44 9.03 6.20 -7.91
C ILE A 44 8.31 7.30 -7.15
N TRP A 45 9.08 8.13 -6.45
CA TRP A 45 8.59 9.25 -5.66
C TRP A 45 9.08 10.55 -6.27
N THR A 46 8.14 11.40 -6.69
CA THR A 46 8.43 12.70 -7.32
C THR A 46 7.51 13.77 -6.74
N PRO A 47 7.77 15.07 -7.01
CA PRO A 47 6.88 16.16 -6.60
C PRO A 47 5.44 16.10 -7.15
N ASP A 48 5.14 15.19 -8.08
CA ASP A 48 3.83 15.09 -8.71
C ASP A 48 3.11 13.77 -8.48
N LYS A 49 3.82 12.74 -8.00
CA LYS A 49 3.29 11.38 -7.93
C LYS A 49 4.10 10.44 -7.04
N LEU A 50 3.39 9.42 -6.57
CA LEU A 50 3.93 8.16 -6.08
C LEU A 50 3.52 7.06 -7.05
N GLN A 51 4.45 6.20 -7.45
CA GLN A 51 4.16 5.03 -8.28
C GLN A 51 4.84 3.78 -7.71
N PHE A 52 4.06 2.72 -7.59
CA PHE A 52 4.47 1.47 -6.98
C PHE A 52 4.65 0.40 -8.05
N PHE A 53 5.71 -0.40 -7.90
CA PHE A 53 6.03 -1.49 -8.80
C PHE A 53 6.44 -2.73 -8.04
N VAL A 54 6.13 -3.88 -8.64
CA VAL A 54 6.73 -5.17 -8.31
C VAL A 54 7.21 -5.82 -9.60
N ASP A 55 8.44 -6.32 -9.62
CA ASP A 55 9.04 -7.01 -10.78
C ASP A 55 8.89 -6.26 -12.11
N ASN A 56 9.10 -4.94 -12.05
CA ASN A 56 8.92 -3.98 -13.16
C ASN A 56 7.50 -3.74 -13.64
N ARG A 57 6.48 -4.37 -13.05
CA ARG A 57 5.06 -4.10 -13.31
C ARG A 57 4.55 -3.00 -12.38
N GLU A 58 3.95 -1.95 -12.95
CA GLU A 58 3.25 -0.92 -12.16
C GLU A 58 1.99 -1.55 -11.53
N ILE A 59 1.87 -1.43 -10.22
CA ILE A 59 0.71 -1.93 -9.45
C ILE A 59 -0.23 -0.79 -9.04
N GLY A 60 0.27 0.44 -9.01
CA GLY A 60 -0.53 1.57 -8.58
C GLY A 60 0.19 2.90 -8.71
N ARG A 61 -0.61 3.97 -8.79
CA ARG A 61 -0.15 5.35 -8.90
C ARG A 61 -1.07 6.28 -8.12
N ILE A 62 -0.46 7.20 -7.38
CA ILE A 62 -1.16 8.24 -6.64
C ILE A 62 -0.69 9.58 -7.16
N GLN A 63 -1.67 10.41 -7.49
CA GLN A 63 -1.50 11.78 -7.95
C GLN A 63 -2.55 12.65 -7.27
N PRO A 64 -2.21 13.90 -6.94
CA PRO A 64 -3.16 14.89 -6.44
C PRO A 64 -4.37 15.02 -7.35
N VAL A 65 -5.56 14.92 -6.78
CA VAL A 65 -6.81 15.22 -7.49
C VAL A 65 -7.12 16.70 -7.23
N GLY A 66 -7.00 17.52 -8.28
CA GLY A 66 -7.03 18.97 -8.14
C GLY A 66 -5.69 19.50 -7.61
N ASN A 67 -5.72 20.22 -6.48
CA ASN A 67 -4.55 20.95 -5.99
C ASN A 67 -3.69 20.19 -4.97
N ARG A 68 -4.20 19.09 -4.39
CA ARG A 68 -3.50 18.38 -3.29
C ARG A 68 -3.85 16.89 -3.19
N ILE A 69 -2.93 16.11 -2.62
CA ILE A 69 -3.11 14.68 -2.34
C ILE A 69 -3.99 14.43 -1.10
N ASP A 70 -3.93 15.33 -0.11
CA ASP A 70 -4.80 15.31 1.06
C ASP A 70 -5.61 16.63 1.14
N PRO A 71 -6.90 16.62 0.77
CA PRO A 71 -7.79 17.78 0.82
C PRO A 71 -7.84 18.48 2.19
N PHE A 72 -7.70 17.74 3.29
CA PHE A 72 -7.92 18.23 4.66
C PHE A 72 -6.69 18.91 5.26
N LEU A 73 -5.50 18.71 4.69
CA LEU A 73 -4.31 19.49 5.01
C LEU A 73 -4.39 20.88 4.34
N GLN A 74 -5.08 21.81 5.00
CA GLN A 74 -5.20 23.20 4.55
C GLN A 74 -3.83 23.91 4.53
N GLU A 75 -3.66 24.86 3.61
CA GLU A 75 -2.40 25.62 3.42
C GLU A 75 -1.15 24.74 3.22
N SER A 76 -1.33 23.51 2.75
CA SER A 76 -0.24 22.58 2.47
C SER A 76 0.12 22.55 0.99
N THR A 77 1.31 22.03 0.71
CA THR A 77 1.81 21.79 -0.64
C THR A 77 1.04 20.64 -1.32
N LYS A 78 1.14 20.59 -2.64
CA LYS A 78 0.41 19.64 -3.49
C LYS A 78 0.61 18.18 -3.08
N MET A 79 1.80 17.82 -2.62
CA MET A 79 2.16 16.45 -2.23
C MET A 79 2.26 16.26 -0.72
N ALA A 80 1.93 17.26 0.10
CA ALA A 80 2.02 17.13 1.55
C ALA A 80 1.21 15.91 2.05
N PRO A 81 1.76 15.13 2.99
CA PRO A 81 3.05 15.35 3.66
C PRO A 81 4.27 14.84 2.86
N PHE A 82 4.06 14.12 1.76
CA PHE A 82 5.08 13.41 0.96
C PHE A 82 6.05 14.30 0.16
N ASP A 83 6.23 15.56 0.52
CA ASP A 83 7.24 16.45 -0.05
C ASP A 83 8.18 17.04 1.00
N GLN A 84 8.12 16.52 2.22
CA GLN A 84 9.06 16.79 3.30
C GLN A 84 10.16 15.72 3.36
N GLU A 85 11.10 15.86 4.29
CA GLU A 85 12.08 14.81 4.58
C GLU A 85 11.42 13.61 5.29
N PHE A 86 11.77 12.39 4.88
CA PHE A 86 11.24 11.15 5.44
C PHE A 86 12.33 10.15 5.77
N TYR A 87 12.04 9.31 6.75
CA TYR A 87 12.77 8.07 6.98
C TYR A 87 12.10 6.92 6.25
N LEU A 88 12.90 6.08 5.58
CA LEU A 88 12.45 4.80 5.07
C LEU A 88 12.71 3.74 6.13
N VAL A 89 11.66 3.07 6.58
CA VAL A 89 11.73 1.97 7.54
C VAL A 89 11.30 0.69 6.83
N CYS A 90 12.10 -0.36 6.98
CA CYS A 90 11.76 -1.71 6.57
C CYS A 90 11.71 -2.58 7.82
N GLY A 91 10.57 -3.21 8.06
CA GLY A 91 10.35 -4.03 9.25
C GLY A 91 9.35 -5.14 8.98
N VAL A 92 9.40 -6.16 9.83
CA VAL A 92 8.44 -7.27 9.85
C VAL A 92 7.52 -7.05 11.04
N HIS A 93 6.21 -7.08 10.81
CA HIS A 93 5.21 -6.91 11.85
C HIS A 93 4.39 -8.21 11.96
N VAL A 94 4.20 -8.70 13.19
CA VAL A 94 3.36 -9.85 13.49
C VAL A 94 2.08 -9.31 14.13
N GLY A 95 0.92 -9.65 13.57
CA GLY A 95 -0.40 -9.21 14.07
C GLY A 95 -1.29 -8.51 13.05
N GLY A 96 -0.77 -8.10 11.89
CA GLY A 96 -1.56 -7.40 10.87
C GLY A 96 -2.20 -6.10 11.38
N GLU A 97 -2.92 -5.41 10.50
CA GLU A 97 -3.75 -4.26 10.90
C GLU A 97 -5.19 -4.68 11.23
N LYS A 98 -5.59 -5.87 10.78
CA LYS A 98 -6.91 -6.46 11.00
C LYS A 98 -6.78 -7.79 11.73
N ASP A 99 -7.70 -8.03 12.66
CA ASP A 99 -7.80 -9.32 13.33
C ASP A 99 -8.14 -10.42 12.33
N PHE A 100 -7.43 -11.55 12.45
CA PHE A 100 -7.80 -12.77 11.74
C PHE A 100 -9.11 -13.30 12.31
N PRO A 101 -10.16 -13.50 11.48
CA PRO A 101 -11.41 -14.07 11.92
C PRO A 101 -11.20 -15.33 12.75
N ASP A 102 -11.94 -15.48 13.86
CA ASP A 102 -11.83 -16.65 14.74
C ASP A 102 -12.19 -17.96 14.06
N SER A 103 -12.92 -17.90 12.95
CA SER A 103 -13.24 -19.05 12.11
C SER A 103 -12.05 -19.58 11.30
N LEU A 104 -10.91 -18.89 11.25
CA LEU A 104 -9.72 -19.36 10.53
C LEU A 104 -9.00 -20.44 11.33
N ILE A 105 -8.90 -21.63 10.75
CA ILE A 105 -8.10 -22.76 11.26
C ILE A 105 -6.64 -22.52 10.86
N GLY A 106 -5.70 -22.69 11.79
CA GLY A 106 -4.26 -22.51 11.51
C GLY A 106 -3.86 -21.04 11.36
N LYS A 107 -4.34 -20.18 12.27
CA LYS A 107 -3.83 -18.81 12.41
C LYS A 107 -2.29 -18.88 12.53
N PRO A 108 -1.56 -17.94 11.91
CA PRO A 108 -0.11 -17.89 12.00
C PRO A 108 0.39 -17.78 13.44
#